data_AF-A0A9Q4CV85-F1
#
_entry.id   AF-A0A9Q4CV85-F1
#
_cell.length_a   1.000
_cell.length_b   1.000
_cell.length_c   1.000
_cell.angle_alpha   90.00
_cell.angle_beta   90.00
_cell.angle_gamma   90.00
#
_symmetry.space_group_name_H-M   'P 1'
#
loop_
_entity.id
_entity.type
_entity.pdbx_description
1 polymer ?
#
loop_
_entity_poly.entity_id
_entity_poly.type
_entity_poly.pdbx_seq_one_letter_code
_entity_poly.pdbx_strand_id
1 'polypeptide(L)'
;MMRGLKAFDRWATRTPLTVLSRKQYKSLLVIRELVRQQKMMYDTRFHRVEDRIVSISQPHVRPIVRGKAKANVEFGAKFAVSMVDGCARIDCAQWDTFN
;
A
#
# COMPACT_ATOMS: atom_id res chain seq x y z
N MET A 1 3.43 -8.13 -18.07
CA MET A 1 3.38 -8.81 -16.75
C MET A 1 1.94 -9.07 -16.24
N MET A 2 0.91 -9.23 -17.10
CA MET A 2 -0.51 -9.40 -16.69
C MET A 2 -1.08 -10.82 -16.89
N ARG A 3 -0.22 -11.83 -17.14
CA ARG A 3 -0.68 -13.20 -17.44
C ARG A 3 -1.30 -13.93 -16.24
N GLY A 4 -0.82 -13.68 -15.02
CA GLY A 4 -1.28 -14.40 -13.82
C GLY A 4 -2.71 -14.08 -13.39
N LEU A 5 -3.17 -12.84 -13.60
CA LEU A 5 -4.50 -12.41 -13.15
C LEU A 5 -5.63 -12.95 -13.99
N LYS A 6 -5.42 -13.10 -15.31
CA LYS A 6 -6.40 -13.74 -16.19
C LYS A 6 -6.64 -15.20 -15.83
N ALA A 7 -5.61 -15.89 -15.34
CA ALA A 7 -5.77 -17.23 -14.79
C ALA A 7 -6.59 -17.15 -13.50
N PHE A 8 -6.24 -16.26 -12.57
CA PHE A 8 -6.94 -16.06 -11.31
C PHE A 8 -8.44 -15.73 -11.47
N ASP A 9 -8.81 -14.81 -12.36
CA ASP A 9 -10.22 -14.46 -12.62
C ASP A 9 -11.01 -15.67 -13.15
N ARG A 10 -10.34 -16.59 -13.86
CA ARG A 10 -10.91 -17.86 -14.32
C ARG A 10 -11.11 -18.87 -13.18
N TRP A 11 -10.27 -18.82 -12.14
CA TRP A 11 -10.43 -19.65 -10.94
C TRP A 11 -11.49 -19.07 -9.98
N ALA A 12 -11.56 -17.74 -9.88
CA ALA A 12 -12.53 -17.01 -9.07
C ALA A 12 -13.98 -17.17 -9.59
N THR A 13 -14.17 -17.41 -10.89
CA THR A 13 -15.48 -17.75 -11.47
C THR A 13 -15.93 -19.18 -11.16
N ARG A 14 -15.00 -20.06 -10.79
CA ARG A 14 -15.28 -21.48 -10.49
C ARG A 14 -15.40 -21.78 -8.99
N THR A 15 -14.88 -20.89 -8.13
CA THR A 15 -14.85 -21.10 -6.68
C THR A 15 -15.61 -19.98 -5.99
N PRO A 16 -16.65 -20.27 -5.20
CA PRO A 16 -17.36 -19.23 -4.47
C PRO A 16 -16.43 -18.56 -3.44
N LEU A 17 -16.48 -17.23 -3.37
CA LEU A 17 -15.65 -16.42 -2.46
C LEU A 17 -15.88 -16.74 -0.97
N THR A 18 -16.96 -17.46 -0.67
CA THR A 18 -17.31 -17.97 0.68
C THR A 18 -16.32 -19.01 1.20
N VAL A 19 -15.52 -19.64 0.33
CA VAL A 19 -14.47 -20.59 0.72
C VAL A 19 -13.24 -19.86 1.28
N LEU A 20 -13.10 -18.57 1.00
CA LEU A 20 -11.94 -17.79 1.47
C LEU A 20 -12.11 -17.41 2.94
N SER A 21 -11.04 -17.61 3.72
CA SER A 21 -10.94 -16.99 5.04
C SER A 21 -10.99 -15.46 4.92
N ARG A 22 -11.41 -14.77 5.99
CA ARG A 22 -11.42 -13.30 6.03
C ARG A 22 -10.09 -12.67 5.61
N LYS A 23 -8.97 -13.29 5.99
CA LYS A 23 -7.62 -12.83 5.63
C LYS A 23 -7.37 -12.96 4.13
N GLN A 24 -7.69 -14.11 3.55
CA GLN A 24 -7.53 -14.36 2.11
C GLN A 24 -8.44 -13.45 1.28
N TYR A 25 -9.68 -13.23 1.72
CA TYR A 25 -10.61 -12.32 1.07
C TYR A 25 -10.07 -10.88 1.09
N LYS A 26 -9.58 -10.41 2.24
CA LYS A 26 -8.94 -9.08 2.35
C LYS A 26 -7.73 -8.97 1.42
N SER A 27 -6.83 -9.95 1.43
CA SER A 27 -5.67 -9.96 0.53
C SER A 27 -6.07 -9.95 -0.95
N LEU A 28 -7.14 -10.66 -1.32
CA LEU A 28 -7.67 -10.66 -2.67
C LEU A 28 -8.13 -9.25 -3.10
N LEU A 29 -8.89 -8.55 -2.25
CA LEU A 29 -9.32 -7.18 -2.55
C LEU A 29 -8.12 -6.25 -2.75
N VAL A 30 -7.11 -6.36 -1.90
CA VAL A 30 -5.87 -5.57 -1.99
C VAL A 30 -5.10 -5.86 -3.28
N ILE A 31 -4.98 -7.14 -3.66
CA ILE A 31 -4.29 -7.54 -4.90
C ILE A 31 -5.01 -6.99 -6.12
N ARG A 32 -6.35 -7.05 -6.14
CA ARG A 32 -7.14 -6.50 -7.24
C ARG A 32 -6.91 -5.00 -7.41
N GLU A 33 -6.89 -4.27 -6.31
CA GLU A 33 -6.64 -2.82 -6.35
C GLU A 33 -5.21 -2.51 -6.78
N LEU A 34 -4.21 -3.24 -6.27
CA LEU A 34 -2.82 -3.08 -6.68
C LEU A 34 -2.64 -3.29 -8.18
N VAL A 35 -3.34 -4.28 -8.75
CA VAL A 35 -3.30 -4.56 -10.19
C VAL A 35 -3.96 -3.46 -11.00
N ARG A 36 -5.09 -2.93 -10.53
CA ARG A 36 -5.76 -1.79 -11.14
C ARG A 36 -4.83 -0.58 -11.19
N GLN A 37 -4.17 -0.27 -10.06
CA GLN A 37 -3.19 0.82 -9.96
C GLN A 37 -2.00 0.59 -10.92
N GLN A 38 -1.42 -0.60 -10.94
CA GLN A 38 -0.31 -0.92 -11.86
C GLN A 38 -0.71 -0.79 -13.33
N LYS A 39 -1.91 -1.25 -13.70
CA LYS A 39 -2.42 -1.11 -15.08
C LYS A 39 -2.61 0.36 -15.45
N MET A 40 -3.25 1.15 -14.59
CA MET A 40 -3.42 2.59 -14.80
C MET A 40 -2.07 3.29 -15.00
N MET A 41 -1.08 3.02 -14.14
CA MET A 41 0.25 3.62 -14.23
C MET A 41 0.97 3.21 -15.52
N TYR A 42 0.79 1.97 -15.97
CA TYR A 42 1.34 1.49 -17.23
C TYR A 42 0.69 2.17 -18.44
N ASP A 43 -0.64 2.22 -18.49
CA ASP A 43 -1.40 2.76 -19.61
C ASP A 43 -1.19 4.28 -19.76
N THR A 44 -1.16 5.01 -18.64
CA THR A 44 -1.01 6.47 -18.61
C THR A 44 0.46 6.94 -18.59
N ARG A 45 1.42 6.02 -18.40
CA ARG A 45 2.85 6.30 -18.17
C ARG A 45 3.16 7.21 -16.96
N PHE A 46 2.19 7.47 -16.09
CA PHE A 46 2.42 8.17 -14.83
C PHE A 46 2.91 7.21 -13.74
N HIS A 47 3.98 7.60 -13.07
CA HIS A 47 4.59 6.83 -11.98
C HIS A 47 4.03 7.19 -10.60
N ARG A 48 2.99 8.03 -10.55
CA ARG A 48 2.33 8.49 -9.33
C ARG A 48 0.86 8.04 -9.36
N VAL A 49 0.42 7.41 -8.28
CA VAL A 49 -0.97 7.10 -8.01
C VAL A 49 -1.23 7.43 -6.55
N GLU A 50 -2.39 8.02 -6.27
CA GLU A 50 -2.83 8.26 -4.90
C GLU A 50 -3.10 6.93 -4.19
N ASP A 51 -2.87 6.87 -2.88
CA ASP A 51 -3.02 5.67 -2.08
C ASP A 51 -2.33 4.42 -2.67
N ARG A 52 -1.13 4.63 -3.23
CA ARG A 52 -0.37 3.56 -3.87
C ARG A 52 -0.16 2.39 -2.92
N ILE A 53 -0.66 1.21 -3.30
CA ILE A 53 -0.44 -0.03 -2.57
C ILE A 53 0.97 -0.53 -2.91
N VAL A 54 1.79 -0.63 -1.87
CA VAL A 54 3.18 -1.11 -1.95
C VAL A 54 3.38 -2.44 -1.22
N SER A 55 2.44 -2.82 -0.35
CA SER A 55 2.47 -4.07 0.41
C SER A 55 1.06 -4.66 0.50
N ILE A 56 0.92 -5.95 0.18
CA ILE A 56 -0.37 -6.67 0.30
C ILE A 56 -0.72 -6.92 1.77
N SER A 57 0.29 -7.18 2.60
CA SER A 57 0.11 -7.42 4.04
C SER A 57 -0.21 -6.15 4.81
N GLN A 58 0.28 -5.00 4.33
CA GLN A 58 0.10 -3.69 4.95
C GLN A 58 -0.34 -2.65 3.91
N PRO A 59 -1.58 -2.73 3.40
CA PRO A 59 -2.07 -1.88 2.31
C PRO A 59 -2.27 -0.41 2.70
N HIS A 60 -2.22 -0.08 4.00
CA HIS A 60 -2.31 1.28 4.52
C HIS A 60 -0.95 1.99 4.58
N VAL A 61 0.16 1.26 4.47
CA VAL A 61 1.50 1.87 4.45
C VAL A 61 1.67 2.65 3.16
N ARG A 62 2.01 3.93 3.28
CA ARG A 62 2.19 4.83 2.14
C ARG A 62 3.67 5.06 1.85
N PRO A 63 4.09 5.06 0.57
CA PRO A 63 5.45 5.45 0.20
C PRO A 63 5.66 6.95 0.41
N ILE A 64 6.75 7.33 1.07
CA ILE A 64 7.13 8.73 1.30
C ILE A 64 8.38 9.02 0.47
N VAL A 65 8.25 9.86 -0.56
CA VAL A 65 9.40 10.27 -1.37
C VAL A 65 10.21 11.30 -0.58
N ARG A 66 11.35 10.89 -0.01
CA ARG A 66 12.37 11.81 0.51
C ARG A 66 13.55 11.74 -0.46
N GLY A 67 13.99 12.88 -1.01
CA GLY A 67 15.09 12.98 -1.98
C GLY A 67 16.47 12.64 -1.43
N LYS A 68 16.60 11.62 -0.57
CA LYS A 68 17.85 11.16 0.02
C LYS A 68 18.59 10.27 -0.98
N ALA A 69 19.89 10.51 -1.14
CA ALA A 69 20.75 9.83 -2.12
C ALA A 69 20.80 8.29 -2.01
N LYS A 70 20.48 7.70 -0.85
CA LYS A 70 20.57 6.25 -0.60
C LYS A 70 19.22 5.51 -0.65
N ALA A 71 18.11 6.21 -0.46
CA ALA A 71 16.77 5.66 -0.53
C ALA A 71 15.79 6.78 -0.88
N ASN A 72 15.31 6.78 -2.12
CA ASN A 72 14.38 7.80 -2.61
C ASN A 72 12.98 7.69 -1.98
N VAL A 73 12.67 6.57 -1.32
CA VAL A 73 11.37 6.29 -0.71
C VAL A 73 11.56 5.64 0.66
N GLU A 74 10.90 6.20 1.67
CA GLU A 74 10.80 5.64 3.02
C GLU A 74 9.38 5.10 3.27
N PHE A 75 9.25 4.14 4.18
CA PHE A 75 7.98 3.53 4.57
C PHE A 75 7.91 3.49 6.09
N GLY A 76 6.81 3.94 6.69
CA GLY A 76 6.63 3.91 8.14
C GLY A 76 5.62 4.91 8.65
N ALA A 77 5.19 4.73 9.90
CA ALA A 77 4.34 5.69 10.60
C ALA A 77 5.15 6.97 10.83
N LYS A 78 4.51 8.11 10.64
CA LYS A 78 5.06 9.42 10.97
C LYS A 78 4.73 9.73 12.42
N PHE A 79 5.77 9.92 13.21
CA PHE A 79 5.67 10.36 14.59
C PHE A 79 6.06 11.84 14.69
N ALA A 80 5.19 12.66 15.27
CA ALA A 80 5.60 13.95 15.80
C ALA A 80 6.07 13.72 17.23
N VAL A 81 7.29 14.16 17.55
CA VAL A 81 7.89 13.99 18.87
C VAL A 81 8.38 15.36 19.34
N SER A 82 7.92 15.80 20.50
CA SER A 82 8.45 16.98 21.19
C SER A 82 9.41 16.55 22.29
N MET A 83 10.42 17.38 22.52
CA MET A 83 11.34 17.24 23.65
C MET A 83 10.93 18.25 24.72
N VAL A 84 10.59 17.76 25.91
CA VAL A 84 10.30 18.60 27.09
C VAL A 84 11.17 18.09 28.23
N ASP A 85 12.00 18.97 28.79
CA ASP A 85 12.88 18.68 29.94
C ASP A 85 13.75 17.41 29.80
N GLY A 86 14.25 17.15 28.58
CA GLY A 86 15.08 15.98 28.31
C GLY A 86 14.31 14.67 28.07
N CYS A 87 12.97 14.71 28.13
CA CYS A 87 12.10 13.59 27.79
C CYS A 87 11.47 13.76 26.40
N ALA A 88 11.47 12.69 25.61
CA ALA A 88 10.80 12.64 24.31
C ALA A 88 9.33 12.24 24.50
N ARG A 89 8.39 13.11 24.11
CA ARG A 89 6.96 12.86 24.15
C ARG A 89 6.41 12.71 22.73
N ILE A 90 5.69 11.62 22.46
CA ILE A 90 5.03 11.41 21.16
C ILE A 90 3.73 12.21 21.14
N ASP A 91 3.63 13.16 20.22
CA ASP A 91 2.49 14.06 20.05
C ASP A 91 1.42 13.51 19.11
N CYS A 92 1.85 12.88 18.02
CA CYS A 92 0.95 12.30 17.03
C CYS A 92 1.63 11.13 16.35
N ALA A 93 0.90 10.04 16.15
CA ALA A 93 1.31 8.89 15.37
C ALA A 93 0.30 8.70 14.24
N GLN A 94 0.69 9.03 13.00
CA GLN A 94 -0.19 8.91 11.85
C GLN A 94 0.58 8.42 10.61
N TRP A 95 -0.13 7.81 9.67
CA TRP A 95 0.44 7.29 8.43
C TRP A 95 0.42 8.31 7.30
N ASP A 96 -0.42 9.35 7.45
CA ASP A 96 -0.55 10.45 6.51
C ASP A 96 0.41 11.61 6.82
N THR A 97 0.58 12.51 5.86
CA THR A 97 1.48 13.67 6.00
C THR A 97 0.92 14.68 7.00
N PHE A 98 1.78 15.17 7.91
CA PHE A 98 1.51 16.40 8.66
C PHE A 98 1.40 17.54 7.63
N ASN A 99 0.20 18.11 7.47
CA ASN A 99 0.00 19.28 6.59
C ASN A 99 0.71 20.51 7.15
#